data_AF-A0AAW6BC32-F1
#
_entry.id   AF-A0AAW6BC32-F1
#
_cell.length_a   1.000
_cell.length_b   1.000
_cell.length_c   1.000
_cell.angle_alpha   90.00
_cell.angle_beta   90.00
_cell.angle_gamma   90.00
#
_symmetry.space_group_name_H-M   'P 1'
#
loop_
_entity.id
_entity.type
_entity.pdbx_description
1 polymer ?
#
loop_
_entity_poly.entity_id
_entity_poly.type
_entity_poly.pdbx_seq_one_letter_code
_entity_poly.pdbx_strand_id
1 'polypeptide(L)'
;SQEAKGSFTGVTSPSEEGYEITGVEVKVGGKDVKDASAYTDGKDVKEVDGISHDHANIDITVRYENIQHAKLTVIDENTGNDLGDYSNQGVYQENIDFGQAPQDIASYISNGYVWDTDKNGAENYADLKFGEYDSDPKQDQSWTIYLK
;
A
#
# COMPACT_ATOMS: atom_id res chain seq x y z
N SER A 1 17.61 40.51 26.84
CA SER A 1 16.36 40.56 26.05
C SER A 1 15.86 39.14 25.88
N GLN A 2 14.55 38.94 25.78
CA GLN A 2 14.02 37.63 25.36
C GLN A 2 14.22 37.55 23.85
N GLU A 3 14.91 36.51 23.37
CA GLU A 3 15.12 36.31 21.94
C GLU A 3 13.75 36.09 21.27
N ALA A 4 13.53 36.78 20.14
CA ALA A 4 12.37 36.52 19.30
C ALA A 4 12.56 35.19 18.60
N LYS A 5 11.63 34.26 18.81
CA LYS A 5 11.64 32.94 18.17
C LYS A 5 10.83 32.97 16.88
N GLY A 6 11.30 32.28 15.86
CA GLY A 6 10.60 32.08 14.60
C GLY A 6 9.76 30.79 14.58
N SER A 7 9.07 30.59 13.48
CA SER A 7 8.35 29.36 13.15
C SER A 7 8.37 29.12 11.64
N PHE A 8 8.05 27.90 11.22
CA PHE A 8 7.60 27.63 9.86
C PHE A 8 6.25 26.93 9.89
N THR A 9 5.38 27.30 8.96
CA THR A 9 4.07 26.68 8.80
C THR A 9 4.22 25.25 8.30
N GLY A 10 3.38 24.34 8.80
CA GLY A 10 3.32 22.97 8.29
C GLY A 10 3.03 22.90 6.79
N VAL A 11 3.37 21.77 6.19
CA VAL A 11 3.12 21.47 4.78
C VAL A 11 2.24 20.24 4.72
N THR A 12 1.04 20.42 4.19
CA THR A 12 0.18 19.29 3.81
C THR A 12 0.78 18.64 2.59
N SER A 13 1.05 17.35 2.69
CA SER A 13 1.55 16.56 1.58
C SER A 13 0.50 16.51 0.47
N PRO A 14 0.87 16.73 -0.80
CA PRO A 14 -0.07 16.54 -1.91
C PRO A 14 -0.66 15.13 -1.87
N SER A 15 -1.99 15.03 -1.87
CA SER A 15 -2.70 13.80 -2.17
C SER A 15 -3.01 13.80 -3.65
N GLU A 16 -2.17 13.14 -4.44
CA GLU A 16 -2.49 12.81 -5.82
C GLU A 16 -3.05 11.40 -5.85
N GLU A 17 -4.21 11.23 -6.49
CA GLU A 17 -4.84 9.91 -6.63
C GLU A 17 -3.85 8.95 -7.29
N GLY A 18 -3.52 7.87 -6.57
CA GLY A 18 -2.56 6.87 -6.99
C GLY A 18 -1.09 7.11 -6.62
N TYR A 19 -0.79 8.20 -5.91
CA TYR A 19 0.48 8.39 -5.22
C TYR A 19 0.28 8.28 -3.72
N GLU A 20 1.01 7.36 -3.10
CA GLU A 20 0.99 7.17 -1.66
C GLU A 20 2.28 7.65 -1.01
N ILE A 21 2.18 8.12 0.24
CA ILE A 21 3.34 8.47 1.04
C ILE A 21 3.93 7.18 1.59
N THR A 22 5.11 6.80 1.10
CA THR A 22 5.80 5.57 1.53
C THR A 22 6.77 5.80 2.67
N GLY A 23 7.10 7.07 2.97
CA GLY A 23 7.86 7.38 4.16
C GLY A 23 8.07 8.86 4.40
N VAL A 24 8.20 9.20 5.69
CA VAL A 24 8.66 10.51 6.14
C VAL A 24 9.90 10.30 7.01
N GLU A 25 11.00 10.91 6.62
CA GLU A 25 12.27 10.88 7.34
C GLU A 25 12.51 12.23 7.97
N VAL A 26 12.84 12.24 9.27
CA VAL A 26 13.12 13.46 10.02
C VAL A 26 14.49 13.38 10.65
N LYS A 27 15.32 14.39 10.39
CA LYS A 27 16.63 14.57 11.01
C LYS A 27 16.70 15.88 11.77
N VAL A 28 17.26 15.84 12.96
CA VAL A 28 17.55 17.03 13.78
C VAL A 28 19.03 17.08 14.08
N GLY A 29 19.69 18.17 13.70
CA GLY A 29 21.15 18.29 13.75
C GLY A 29 21.86 17.20 12.93
N GLY A 30 21.24 16.78 11.82
CA GLY A 30 21.76 15.72 10.94
C GLY A 30 21.61 14.28 11.47
N LYS A 31 20.86 14.07 12.54
CA LYS A 31 20.62 12.73 13.13
C LYS A 31 19.17 12.32 13.01
N ASP A 32 18.93 11.05 12.70
CA ASP A 32 17.59 10.49 12.65
C ASP A 32 16.87 10.64 13.98
N VAL A 33 15.62 11.09 13.91
CA VAL A 33 14.75 11.23 15.08
C VAL A 33 13.96 9.93 15.25
N LYS A 34 14.11 9.28 16.41
CA LYS A 34 13.38 8.04 16.73
C LYS A 34 11.87 8.25 16.93
N ASP A 35 11.50 9.41 17.45
CA ASP A 35 10.11 9.84 17.60
C ASP A 35 9.90 11.16 16.87
N ALA A 36 9.43 11.06 15.62
CA ALA A 36 9.22 12.19 14.74
C ALA A 36 7.83 12.84 14.91
N SER A 37 7.04 12.44 15.92
CA SER A 37 5.64 12.87 16.07
C SER A 37 5.46 14.38 16.25
N ALA A 38 6.49 15.10 16.71
CA ALA A 38 6.51 16.55 16.78
C ALA A 38 6.60 17.24 15.40
N TYR A 39 7.11 16.54 14.40
CA TYR A 39 7.44 17.08 13.07
C TYR A 39 6.55 16.54 11.96
N THR A 40 5.94 15.37 12.16
CA THR A 40 5.07 14.73 11.18
C THR A 40 4.04 13.83 11.87
N ASP A 41 2.94 13.54 11.18
CA ASP A 41 2.00 12.46 11.53
C ASP A 41 2.19 11.21 10.65
N GLY A 42 3.28 11.16 9.88
CA GLY A 42 3.57 10.12 8.90
C GLY A 42 3.05 10.44 7.50
N LYS A 43 2.28 11.53 7.34
CA LYS A 43 1.81 12.03 6.04
C LYS A 43 2.21 13.48 5.83
N ASP A 44 1.82 14.35 6.76
CA ASP A 44 2.02 15.79 6.66
C ASP A 44 3.23 16.24 7.49
N VAL A 45 3.81 17.37 7.10
CA VAL A 45 4.80 18.08 7.90
C VAL A 45 4.06 19.04 8.84
N LYS A 46 4.33 18.94 10.13
CA LYS A 46 3.72 19.79 11.16
C LYS A 46 4.40 21.14 11.21
N GLU A 47 3.65 22.13 11.68
CA GLU A 47 4.21 23.42 12.08
C GLU A 47 5.24 23.21 13.21
N VAL A 48 6.33 23.97 13.13
CA VAL A 48 7.35 24.00 14.18
C VAL A 48 7.53 25.43 14.64
N ASP A 49 7.20 25.64 15.91
CA ASP A 49 7.36 26.91 16.60
C ASP A 49 8.64 26.95 17.42
N GLY A 50 9.02 28.17 17.81
CA GLY A 50 10.03 28.36 18.84
C GLY A 50 11.47 28.23 18.34
N ILE A 51 11.70 28.42 17.05
CA ILE A 51 13.01 28.31 16.40
C ILE A 51 13.86 29.52 16.79
N SER A 52 15.02 29.28 17.40
CA SER A 52 16.03 30.29 17.74
C SER A 52 17.31 30.05 16.95
N HIS A 53 18.28 30.96 17.04
CA HIS A 53 19.59 30.80 16.38
C HIS A 53 20.38 29.56 16.86
N ASP A 54 20.11 29.07 18.06
CA ASP A 54 20.73 27.87 18.64
C ASP A 54 19.97 26.58 18.29
N HIS A 55 18.85 26.67 17.57
CA HIS A 55 18.08 25.49 17.20
C HIS A 55 18.87 24.67 16.17
N ALA A 56 18.95 23.36 16.38
CA ALA A 56 19.58 22.46 15.42
C ALA A 56 18.81 22.46 14.09
N ASN A 57 19.50 22.26 12.97
CA ASN A 57 18.85 22.12 11.67
C ASN A 57 17.81 21.00 11.71
N ILE A 58 16.65 21.23 11.10
CA ILE A 58 15.60 20.22 10.93
C ILE A 58 15.50 19.93 9.44
N ASP A 59 15.77 18.68 9.04
CA ASP A 59 15.58 18.21 7.68
C ASP A 59 14.42 17.21 7.69
N ILE A 60 13.41 17.46 6.85
CA ILE A 60 12.25 16.58 6.69
C ILE A 60 12.15 16.18 5.23
N THR A 61 12.18 14.88 4.96
CA THR A 61 12.05 14.32 3.61
C THR A 61 10.79 13.47 3.53
N VAL A 62 9.86 13.85 2.66
CA VAL A 62 8.66 13.07 2.35
C VAL A 62 8.88 12.33 1.04
N ARG A 63 8.59 11.04 1.02
CA ARG A 63 8.70 10.18 -0.17
C ARG A 63 7.31 9.75 -0.64
N TYR A 64 7.11 9.87 -1.95
CA TYR A 64 5.89 9.45 -2.63
C TYR A 64 6.24 8.37 -3.64
N GLU A 65 5.42 7.33 -3.70
CA GLU A 65 5.51 6.31 -4.74
C GLU A 65 4.16 6.12 -5.41
N ASN A 66 4.21 5.77 -6.69
CA ASN A 66 3.05 5.44 -7.46
C ASN A 66 2.71 3.97 -7.16
N ILE A 67 1.75 3.78 -6.25
CA ILE A 67 1.33 2.46 -5.76
C ILE A 67 0.13 1.98 -6.56
N GLN A 68 0.23 0.73 -6.98
CA GLN A 68 -0.76 0.03 -7.79
C GLN A 68 -1.49 -0.99 -6.92
N HIS A 69 -2.75 -1.26 -7.22
CA HIS A 69 -3.58 -2.16 -6.43
C HIS A 69 -4.09 -3.33 -7.27
N ALA A 70 -4.07 -4.51 -6.65
CA ALA A 70 -4.54 -5.74 -7.24
C ALA A 70 -5.58 -6.38 -6.32
N LYS A 71 -6.62 -6.98 -6.90
CA LYS A 71 -7.70 -7.68 -6.18
C LYS A 71 -7.98 -9.05 -6.78
N LEU A 72 -8.21 -10.02 -5.91
CA LEU A 72 -8.64 -11.36 -6.28
C LEU A 72 -9.84 -11.75 -5.41
N THR A 73 -10.95 -12.11 -6.05
CA THR A 73 -12.13 -12.64 -5.37
C THR A 73 -12.30 -14.12 -5.72
N VAL A 74 -12.63 -14.95 -4.74
CA VAL A 74 -12.92 -16.38 -4.92
C VAL A 74 -14.42 -16.60 -4.71
N ILE A 75 -15.11 -17.15 -5.70
CA ILE A 75 -16.56 -17.29 -5.70
C ILE A 75 -16.97 -18.76 -5.73
N ASP A 76 -17.91 -19.13 -4.88
CA ASP A 76 -18.70 -20.36 -5.02
C ASP A 76 -19.64 -20.19 -6.21
N GLU A 77 -19.38 -20.91 -7.28
CA GLU A 77 -20.12 -20.79 -8.53
C GLU A 77 -21.59 -21.20 -8.40
N ASN A 78 -21.89 -22.22 -7.59
CA ASN A 78 -23.25 -22.76 -7.48
C ASN A 78 -24.19 -21.77 -6.82
N THR A 79 -23.67 -20.98 -5.88
CA THR A 79 -24.44 -20.06 -5.06
C THR A 79 -24.20 -18.59 -5.40
N GLY A 80 -23.08 -18.27 -6.05
CA GLY A 80 -22.59 -16.91 -6.27
C GLY A 80 -22.02 -16.24 -5.01
N ASN A 81 -21.83 -17.00 -3.92
CA ASN A 81 -21.32 -16.45 -2.67
C ASN A 81 -19.81 -16.23 -2.74
N ASP A 82 -19.35 -15.18 -2.08
CA ASP A 82 -17.92 -14.95 -1.86
C ASP A 82 -17.35 -15.95 -0.84
N LEU A 83 -16.24 -16.58 -1.21
CA LEU A 83 -15.43 -17.48 -0.39
C LEU A 83 -14.19 -16.77 0.13
N GLY A 84 -13.74 -15.69 -0.50
CA GLY A 84 -12.59 -14.93 -0.04
C GLY A 84 -12.19 -13.81 -0.98
N ASP A 85 -11.95 -12.65 -0.40
CA ASP A 85 -11.35 -11.48 -1.05
C ASP A 85 -9.89 -11.31 -0.61
N TYR A 86 -9.01 -11.12 -1.57
CA TYR A 86 -7.59 -10.85 -1.39
C TYR A 86 -7.22 -9.55 -2.09
N SER A 87 -6.37 -8.76 -1.46
CA SER A 87 -5.79 -7.57 -2.07
C SER A 87 -4.30 -7.52 -1.78
N ASN A 88 -3.56 -6.96 -2.73
CA ASN A 88 -2.17 -6.61 -2.52
C ASN A 88 -1.83 -5.34 -3.30
N GLN A 89 -0.75 -4.68 -2.90
CA GLN A 89 -0.23 -3.50 -3.53
C GLN A 89 1.23 -3.67 -3.94
N GLY A 90 1.65 -2.97 -4.97
CA GLY A 90 3.02 -2.99 -5.46
C GLY A 90 3.31 -1.81 -6.36
N VAL A 91 4.55 -1.74 -6.84
CA VAL A 91 4.97 -0.68 -7.78
C VAL A 91 4.91 -1.18 -9.22
N TYR A 92 4.88 -0.26 -10.18
CA TYR A 92 4.88 -0.59 -11.62
C TYR A 92 5.93 -1.65 -11.99
N GLN A 93 5.52 -2.66 -12.76
CA GLN A 93 6.32 -3.82 -13.21
C GLN A 93 6.70 -4.83 -12.12
N GLU A 94 6.25 -4.66 -10.88
CA GLU A 94 6.38 -5.70 -9.87
C GLU A 94 5.37 -6.83 -10.13
N ASN A 95 5.79 -8.08 -9.92
CA ASN A 95 4.89 -9.22 -10.09
C ASN A 95 3.79 -9.22 -9.03
N ILE A 96 2.56 -9.49 -9.46
CA ILE A 96 1.41 -9.58 -8.57
C ILE A 96 1.39 -10.93 -7.88
N ASP A 97 1.34 -10.90 -6.56
CA ASP A 97 1.21 -12.07 -5.68
C ASP A 97 0.15 -11.77 -4.61
N PHE A 98 -0.82 -12.67 -4.43
CA PHE A 98 -1.88 -12.54 -3.43
C PHE A 98 -1.56 -13.27 -2.11
N GLY A 99 -0.33 -13.75 -1.94
CA GLY A 99 0.21 -14.26 -0.67
C GLY A 99 -0.49 -15.52 -0.19
N GLN A 100 -1.54 -15.36 0.63
CA GLN A 100 -2.25 -16.44 1.33
C GLN A 100 -3.34 -17.11 0.48
N ALA A 101 -3.74 -16.47 -0.63
CA ALA A 101 -4.77 -17.00 -1.53
C ALA A 101 -4.54 -18.46 -2.01
N PRO A 102 -3.33 -18.88 -2.43
CA PRO A 102 -3.10 -20.26 -2.86
C PRO A 102 -3.42 -21.31 -1.77
N GLN A 103 -3.06 -21.03 -0.51
CA GLN A 103 -3.28 -21.96 0.60
C GLN A 103 -4.77 -22.07 0.94
N ASP A 104 -5.49 -20.95 0.95
CA ASP A 104 -6.92 -20.93 1.27
C ASP A 104 -7.74 -21.61 0.16
N ILE A 105 -7.40 -21.37 -1.11
CA ILE A 105 -8.01 -22.07 -2.25
C ILE A 105 -7.75 -23.58 -2.18
N ALA A 106 -6.52 -23.99 -1.84
CA ALA A 106 -6.22 -25.40 -1.61
C ALA A 106 -7.04 -25.99 -0.44
N SER A 107 -7.28 -25.20 0.60
CA SER A 107 -8.16 -25.58 1.72
C SER A 107 -9.61 -25.78 1.26
N TYR A 108 -10.17 -24.87 0.46
CA TYR A 108 -11.51 -25.05 -0.11
C TYR A 108 -11.62 -26.34 -0.94
N ILE A 109 -10.65 -26.59 -1.80
CA ILE A 109 -10.61 -27.81 -2.63
C ILE A 109 -10.55 -29.06 -1.73
N SER A 110 -9.74 -29.04 -0.67
CA SER A 110 -9.67 -30.16 0.28
C SER A 110 -10.97 -30.41 1.04
N ASN A 111 -11.83 -29.38 1.17
CA ASN A 111 -13.14 -29.44 1.82
C ASN A 111 -14.28 -29.77 0.85
N GLY A 112 -13.98 -30.12 -0.40
CA GLY A 112 -14.94 -30.64 -1.36
C GLY A 112 -15.31 -29.68 -2.49
N TYR A 113 -14.76 -28.47 -2.52
CA TYR A 113 -14.87 -27.61 -3.68
C TYR A 113 -14.06 -28.15 -4.86
N VAL A 114 -14.52 -27.86 -6.08
CA VAL A 114 -13.89 -28.28 -7.33
C VAL A 114 -13.49 -27.06 -8.13
N TRP A 115 -12.23 -27.02 -8.58
CA TRP A 115 -11.73 -25.97 -9.45
C TRP A 115 -12.47 -25.97 -10.80
N ASP A 116 -12.95 -24.81 -11.26
CA ASP A 116 -13.55 -24.68 -12.59
C ASP A 116 -12.54 -24.25 -13.66
N THR A 117 -11.90 -25.22 -14.30
CA THR A 117 -10.91 -24.97 -15.38
C THR A 117 -11.49 -24.11 -16.51
N ASP A 118 -12.76 -24.30 -16.87
CA ASP A 118 -13.38 -23.59 -18.00
C ASP A 118 -13.53 -22.08 -17.73
N LYS A 119 -13.91 -21.70 -16.50
CA LYS A 119 -14.03 -20.29 -16.12
C LYS A 119 -12.72 -19.65 -15.71
N ASN A 120 -11.87 -20.40 -15.01
CA ASN A 120 -10.60 -19.89 -14.51
C ASN A 120 -9.52 -19.84 -15.61
N GLY A 121 -9.69 -20.59 -16.71
CA GLY A 121 -8.78 -20.59 -17.85
C GLY A 121 -7.41 -21.21 -17.58
N ALA A 122 -7.27 -21.95 -16.48
CA ALA A 122 -6.05 -22.63 -16.05
C ALA A 122 -6.41 -23.90 -15.27
N GLU A 123 -5.50 -24.88 -15.18
CA GLU A 123 -5.77 -26.17 -14.51
C GLU A 123 -5.79 -26.07 -12.98
N ASN A 124 -5.14 -25.05 -12.42
CA ASN A 124 -5.07 -24.78 -10.98
C ASN A 124 -4.53 -23.36 -10.73
N TYR A 125 -4.48 -22.96 -9.45
CA TYR A 125 -3.99 -21.65 -9.05
C TYR A 125 -2.55 -21.35 -9.51
N ALA A 126 -1.62 -22.32 -9.44
CA ALA A 126 -0.21 -22.09 -9.77
C ALA A 126 0.02 -21.82 -11.28
N ASP A 127 -0.92 -22.24 -12.12
CA ASP A 127 -0.90 -22.01 -13.55
C ASP A 127 -1.48 -20.65 -13.95
N LEU A 128 -2.15 -19.94 -13.04
CA LEU A 128 -2.64 -18.58 -13.28
C LEU A 128 -1.48 -17.60 -13.50
N LYS A 129 -1.71 -16.62 -14.36
CA LYS A 129 -0.79 -15.51 -14.62
C LYS A 129 -1.51 -14.20 -14.32
N PHE A 130 -1.30 -13.67 -13.11
CA PHE A 130 -1.77 -12.34 -12.74
C PHE A 130 -0.95 -11.23 -13.42
N GLY A 131 0.30 -11.52 -13.78
CA GLY A 131 1.17 -10.56 -14.46
C GLY A 131 1.83 -9.60 -13.48
N GLU A 132 2.15 -8.42 -13.99
CA GLU A 132 2.78 -7.34 -13.24
C GLU A 132 1.79 -6.21 -12.97
N TYR A 133 2.06 -5.41 -11.94
CA TYR A 133 1.35 -4.17 -11.68
C TYR A 133 1.51 -3.20 -12.86
N ASP A 134 0.40 -2.63 -13.33
CA ASP A 134 0.39 -1.65 -14.40
C ASP A 134 0.80 -0.25 -13.91
N SER A 135 0.58 0.77 -14.74
CA SER A 135 0.97 2.15 -14.43
C SER A 135 -0.24 3.06 -14.16
N ASP A 136 -1.44 2.52 -14.00
CA ASP A 136 -2.67 3.26 -13.75
C ASP A 136 -3.15 3.04 -12.32
N PRO A 137 -2.64 3.84 -11.37
CA PRO A 137 -2.97 3.65 -9.96
C PRO A 137 -4.42 4.05 -9.62
N LYS A 138 -5.22 4.46 -10.61
CA LYS A 138 -6.65 4.76 -10.46
C LYS A 138 -7.53 3.56 -10.78
N GLN A 139 -6.95 2.50 -11.35
CA GLN A 139 -7.66 1.31 -11.77
C GLN A 139 -7.02 0.07 -11.15
N ASP A 140 -7.75 -0.56 -10.22
CA ASP A 140 -7.30 -1.84 -9.68
C ASP A 140 -7.35 -2.93 -10.74
N GLN A 141 -6.26 -3.67 -10.89
CA GLN A 141 -6.27 -4.92 -11.65
C GLN A 141 -7.01 -5.98 -10.83
N SER A 142 -8.02 -6.62 -11.42
CA SER A 142 -8.94 -7.49 -10.67
C SER A 142 -9.13 -8.85 -11.35
N TRP A 143 -9.17 -9.91 -10.56
CA TRP A 143 -9.43 -11.28 -11.00
C TRP A 143 -10.52 -11.95 -10.16
N THR A 144 -11.15 -12.95 -10.75
CA THR A 144 -12.11 -13.81 -10.07
C THR A 144 -11.77 -15.27 -10.32
N ILE A 145 -11.74 -16.06 -9.25
CA ILE A 145 -11.61 -17.52 -9.30
C ILE A 145 -12.94 -18.15 -8.93
N TYR A 146 -13.36 -19.15 -9.68
CA TYR A 146 -14.59 -19.89 -9.45
C TYR A 146 -14.29 -21.30 -8.94
N LEU A 147 -15.01 -21.69 -7.87
CA LEU A 147 -15.01 -23.02 -7.29
C LEU A 147 -16.45 -23.57 -7.27
N LYS A 148 -16.64 -24.84 -7.60
CA LYS A 148 -17.93 -25.57 -7.65
C LYS A 148 -18.10 -26.54 -6.50
#